data_AF-A0A225LVI4-F1
#
_entry.id   AF-A0A225LVI4-F1
#
_cell.length_a   1.000
_cell.length_b   1.000
_cell.length_c   1.000
_cell.angle_alpha   90.00
_cell.angle_beta   90.00
_cell.angle_gamma   90.00
#
_symmetry.space_group_name_H-M   'P 1'
#
loop_
_entity.id
_entity.type
_entity.pdbx_description
1 polymer ?
#
loop_
_entity_poly.entity_id
_entity_poly.type
_entity_poly.pdbx_seq_one_letter_code
_entity_poly.pdbx_strand_id
1 'polypeptide(L)'
;MTVLELNPIPEVDATEAEPPAAAPAPTTPSTLPEIVQHQIDNGADMAQLTRMYLRLRDSEKDLKVQAAQRLAPLRAAMDLIESKFLDQMNELKVDSLKNEAGTPYKKEHTTISVADNETFIGFVLDRSLEALPVSADAKAAIKNVILNSGQLALIEARASKSAVEAYLEETQELPPGLNRSAAFVVNVRSN
;
A
#
# COMPACT_ATOMS: atom_id res chain seq x y z
N MET A 1 -23.28 33.50 -7.38
CA MET A 1 -22.76 32.32 -6.66
C MET A 1 -23.71 31.18 -6.97
N THR A 2 -23.38 30.42 -8.01
CA THR A 2 -24.26 29.39 -8.57
C THR A 2 -23.91 28.07 -7.91
N VAL A 3 -24.86 27.52 -7.16
CA VAL A 3 -24.75 26.24 -6.48
C VAL A 3 -24.74 25.15 -7.55
N LEU A 4 -23.69 24.33 -7.60
CA LEU A 4 -23.67 23.10 -8.40
C LEU A 4 -24.60 22.09 -7.71
N GLU A 5 -25.84 22.01 -8.17
CA GLU A 5 -26.77 20.93 -7.82
C GLU A 5 -26.20 19.59 -8.34
N LEU A 6 -25.99 18.66 -7.41
CA LEU A 6 -25.75 17.25 -7.71
C LEU A 6 -27.03 16.66 -8.28
N ASN A 7 -26.99 16.33 -9.58
CA ASN A 7 -28.09 15.66 -10.26
C ASN A 7 -28.31 14.25 -9.65
N PRO A 8 -29.54 13.85 -9.32
CA PRO A 8 -29.83 12.51 -8.84
C PRO A 8 -29.71 11.48 -9.98
N ILE A 9 -29.22 10.29 -9.62
CA ILE A 9 -29.08 9.12 -10.51
C ILE A 9 -30.49 8.70 -10.97
N PRO A 10 -30.73 8.42 -12.27
CA PRO A 10 -32.05 8.00 -12.73
C PRO A 10 -32.41 6.61 -12.20
N GLU A 11 -33.58 6.50 -11.57
CA GLU A 11 -34.26 5.24 -11.25
C GLU A 11 -34.58 4.52 -12.57
N VAL A 12 -34.03 3.31 -12.73
CA VAL A 12 -34.36 2.45 -13.86
C VAL A 12 -35.66 1.73 -13.53
N ASP A 13 -36.73 2.21 -14.14
CA ASP A 13 -38.07 1.62 -14.17
C ASP A 13 -37.99 0.17 -14.70
N ALA A 14 -38.21 -0.79 -13.80
CA ALA A 14 -38.24 -2.21 -14.11
C ALA A 14 -39.69 -2.61 -14.42
N THR A 15 -40.07 -2.49 -15.68
CA THR A 15 -41.35 -3.00 -16.19
C THR A 15 -41.32 -4.53 -16.23
N GLU A 16 -41.94 -5.11 -15.21
CA GLU A 16 -42.86 -6.27 -15.24
C GLU A 16 -42.76 -7.23 -16.45
N ALA A 17 -42.10 -8.37 -16.24
CA ALA A 17 -42.40 -9.62 -16.93
C ALA A 17 -42.64 -10.71 -15.87
N GLU A 18 -43.90 -11.06 -15.70
CA GLU A 18 -44.38 -12.09 -14.76
C GLU A 18 -43.90 -13.49 -15.20
N PRO A 19 -43.21 -14.28 -14.34
CA PRO A 19 -42.74 -15.62 -14.68
C PRO A 19 -43.83 -16.69 -14.46
N PRO A 20 -44.02 -17.68 -15.36
CA PRO A 20 -44.96 -18.76 -15.11
C PRO A 20 -44.35 -19.87 -14.24
N ALA A 21 -45.15 -20.27 -13.24
CA ALA A 21 -45.23 -21.58 -12.60
C ALA A 21 -44.02 -22.14 -11.79
N ALA A 22 -44.32 -22.49 -10.55
CA ALA A 22 -43.44 -23.02 -9.52
C ALA A 22 -42.71 -24.34 -9.87
N ALA A 23 -41.42 -24.40 -9.55
CA ALA A 23 -40.61 -25.59 -9.29
C ALA A 23 -39.63 -25.26 -8.10
N PRO A 24 -39.09 -26.26 -7.37
CA PRO A 24 -39.02 -26.31 -5.90
C PRO A 24 -37.96 -25.42 -5.20
N ALA A 25 -38.18 -25.15 -3.91
CA ALA A 25 -37.30 -24.41 -2.99
C ALA A 25 -35.93 -25.10 -2.72
N PRO A 26 -35.05 -24.47 -1.90
CA PRO A 26 -34.10 -23.38 -2.19
C PRO A 26 -32.70 -23.95 -2.52
N THR A 27 -32.10 -23.58 -3.65
CA THR A 27 -30.68 -23.90 -3.89
C THR A 27 -29.83 -22.84 -3.20
N THR A 28 -29.14 -23.23 -2.12
CA THR A 28 -28.13 -22.41 -1.44
C THR A 28 -27.21 -21.76 -2.48
N PRO A 29 -26.91 -20.44 -2.40
CA PRO A 29 -25.89 -19.84 -3.26
C PRO A 29 -24.53 -20.45 -2.89
N SER A 30 -24.12 -21.46 -3.64
CA SER A 30 -22.88 -22.18 -3.36
C SER A 30 -21.68 -21.29 -3.68
N THR A 31 -20.72 -21.25 -2.76
CA THR A 31 -19.53 -20.41 -2.91
C THR A 31 -18.56 -21.02 -3.95
N LEU A 32 -17.71 -20.21 -4.59
CA LEU A 32 -16.70 -20.71 -5.56
C LEU A 32 -15.84 -21.86 -4.98
N PRO A 33 -15.41 -21.82 -3.71
CA PRO A 33 -14.71 -22.94 -3.08
C PRO A 33 -15.55 -24.21 -2.95
N GLU A 34 -16.83 -24.11 -2.59
CA GLU A 34 -17.74 -25.27 -2.47
C GLU A 34 -18.01 -25.93 -3.82
N ILE A 35 -18.17 -25.13 -4.88
CA ILE A 35 -18.35 -25.65 -6.25
C ILE A 35 -17.11 -26.43 -6.69
N VAL A 36 -15.91 -25.91 -6.42
CA VAL A 36 -14.65 -26.60 -6.76
C VAL A 36 -14.49 -27.88 -5.94
N GLN A 37 -14.78 -27.84 -4.63
CA GLN A 37 -14.71 -29.00 -3.76
C GLN A 37 -15.66 -30.11 -4.22
N HIS A 38 -16.89 -29.76 -4.58
CA HIS A 38 -17.85 -30.71 -5.13
C HIS A 38 -17.34 -31.35 -6.43
N GLN A 39 -16.61 -30.64 -7.30
CA GLN A 39 -16.01 -31.24 -8.50
C GLN A 39 -14.89 -32.22 -8.16
N ILE A 40 -14.09 -31.92 -7.13
CA ILE A 40 -13.04 -32.82 -6.63
C ILE A 40 -13.67 -34.09 -6.05
N ASP A 41 -14.69 -33.95 -5.21
CA ASP A 41 -15.38 -35.07 -4.57
C ASP A 41 -16.09 -35.98 -5.59
N ASN A 42 -16.53 -35.42 -6.72
CA ASN A 42 -17.09 -36.17 -7.85
C ASN A 42 -16.04 -36.78 -8.79
N GLY A 43 -14.76 -36.78 -8.40
CA GLY A 43 -13.69 -37.46 -9.12
C GLY A 43 -13.23 -36.75 -10.41
N ALA A 44 -13.30 -35.42 -10.46
CA ALA A 44 -12.79 -34.65 -11.59
C ALA A 44 -11.33 -35.01 -11.91
N ASP A 45 -11.03 -35.18 -13.20
CA ASP A 45 -9.68 -35.52 -13.65
C ASP A 45 -8.73 -34.31 -13.56
N MET A 46 -7.42 -34.56 -13.60
CA MET A 46 -6.40 -33.52 -13.49
C MET A 46 -6.47 -32.48 -14.62
N ALA A 47 -6.92 -32.86 -15.81
CA ALA A 47 -7.07 -31.93 -16.92
C ALA A 47 -8.28 -31.00 -16.70
N GLN A 48 -9.37 -31.50 -16.13
CA GLN A 48 -10.55 -30.73 -15.73
C GLN A 48 -10.21 -29.74 -14.62
N LEU A 49 -9.49 -30.18 -13.58
CA LEU A 49 -9.02 -29.31 -12.52
C LEU A 49 -8.07 -28.23 -13.06
N THR A 50 -7.16 -28.59 -13.96
CA THR A 50 -6.25 -27.63 -14.61
C THR A 50 -7.03 -26.58 -15.41
N ARG A 51 -8.02 -26.98 -16.22
CA ARG A 51 -8.87 -26.04 -16.97
C ARG A 51 -9.69 -25.12 -16.06
N MET A 52 -10.17 -25.65 -14.93
CA MET A 52 -10.91 -24.86 -13.96
C MET A 52 -10.01 -23.86 -13.25
N TYR A 53 -8.81 -24.28 -12.82
CA TYR A 53 -7.80 -23.42 -12.24
C TYR A 53 -7.41 -22.27 -13.17
N LEU A 54 -7.12 -22.55 -14.44
CA LEU A 54 -6.76 -21.52 -15.42
C LEU A 54 -7.86 -20.47 -15.57
N ARG A 55 -9.13 -20.91 -15.68
CA ARG A 55 -10.28 -19.99 -15.74
C ARG A 55 -10.41 -19.13 -14.48
N LEU A 56 -10.24 -19.72 -13.29
CA LEU A 56 -10.29 -18.97 -12.03
C LEU A 56 -9.17 -17.94 -11.93
N ARG A 57 -7.94 -18.32 -12.31
CA ARG A 57 -6.79 -17.42 -12.33
C ARG A 57 -6.99 -16.25 -13.30
N ASP A 58 -7.49 -16.54 -14.50
CA ASP A 58 -7.71 -15.51 -15.51
C ASP A 58 -8.87 -14.57 -15.09
N SER A 59 -9.94 -15.13 -14.51
CA SER A 59 -11.02 -14.35 -13.90
C SER A 59 -10.55 -13.47 -12.74
N GLU A 60 -9.69 -13.98 -11.85
CA GLU A 60 -9.10 -13.21 -10.74
C GLU A 60 -8.29 -12.03 -11.27
N LYS A 61 -7.47 -12.25 -12.30
CA LYS A 61 -6.69 -11.21 -12.96
C LYS A 61 -7.61 -10.14 -13.55
N ASP A 62 -8.64 -10.54 -14.28
CA ASP A 62 -9.58 -9.61 -14.92
C ASP A 62 -10.37 -8.79 -13.89
N LEU A 63 -10.83 -9.42 -12.80
CA LEU A 63 -11.52 -8.73 -11.71
C LEU A 63 -10.62 -7.71 -11.02
N LYS A 64 -9.35 -8.04 -10.79
CA LYS A 64 -8.37 -7.08 -10.22
C LYS A 64 -8.15 -5.88 -11.14
N VAL A 65 -8.06 -6.11 -12.46
CA VAL A 65 -7.91 -5.04 -13.45
C VAL A 65 -9.16 -4.15 -13.47
N GLN A 66 -10.36 -4.74 -13.53
CA GLN A 66 -11.62 -3.98 -13.51
C GLN A 66 -11.81 -3.21 -12.21
N ALA A 67 -11.49 -3.82 -11.07
CA ALA A 67 -11.54 -3.15 -9.77
C ALA A 67 -10.57 -1.97 -9.74
N ALA A 68 -9.32 -2.15 -10.19
CA ALA A 68 -8.36 -1.05 -10.27
C ALA A 68 -8.85 0.09 -11.17
N GLN A 69 -9.43 -0.22 -12.33
CA GLN A 69 -9.99 0.78 -13.25
C GLN A 69 -11.17 1.55 -12.63
N ARG A 70 -12.08 0.86 -11.91
CA ARG A 70 -13.22 1.49 -11.24
C ARG A 70 -12.80 2.31 -10.01
N LEU A 71 -11.76 1.87 -9.31
CA LEU A 71 -11.22 2.57 -8.15
C LEU A 71 -10.36 3.78 -8.53
N ALA A 72 -9.71 3.77 -9.70
CA ALA A 72 -8.84 4.86 -10.15
C ALA A 72 -9.53 6.25 -10.14
N PRO A 73 -10.73 6.46 -10.75
CA PRO A 73 -11.39 7.76 -10.72
C PRO A 73 -11.87 8.16 -9.32
N LEU A 74 -12.28 7.19 -8.49
CA LEU A 74 -12.67 7.46 -7.10
C LEU A 74 -11.48 7.95 -6.29
N ARG A 75 -10.31 7.32 -6.44
CA ARG A 75 -9.06 7.75 -5.80
C ARG A 75 -8.66 9.14 -6.27
N ALA A 76 -8.67 9.39 -7.57
CA ALA A 76 -8.36 10.71 -8.12
C ALA A 76 -9.28 11.81 -7.58
N ALA A 77 -10.58 11.53 -7.42
CA ALA A 77 -11.52 12.49 -6.82
C ALA A 77 -11.21 12.75 -5.33
N MET A 78 -10.86 11.71 -4.56
CA MET A 78 -10.43 11.86 -3.17
C MET A 78 -9.13 12.68 -3.07
N ASP A 79 -8.14 12.42 -3.93
CA ASP A 79 -6.86 13.13 -3.95
C ASP A 79 -7.05 14.64 -4.20
N LEU A 80 -7.99 15.02 -5.08
CA LEU A 80 -8.35 16.42 -5.32
C LEU A 80 -8.96 17.07 -4.06
N ILE A 81 -9.84 16.36 -3.37
CA ILE A 81 -10.46 16.83 -2.13
C ILE A 81 -9.42 16.97 -1.02
N GLU A 82 -8.54 15.99 -0.86
CA GLU A 82 -7.44 16.02 0.11
C GLU A 82 -6.49 17.18 -0.15
N SER A 83 -6.13 17.43 -1.40
CA SER A 83 -5.32 18.58 -1.80
C SER A 83 -6.00 19.88 -1.39
N LYS A 84 -7.31 20.01 -1.63
CA LYS A 84 -8.07 21.19 -1.23
C LYS A 84 -8.12 21.38 0.29
N PHE A 85 -8.28 20.29 1.05
CA PHE A 85 -8.21 20.36 2.51
C PHE A 85 -6.84 20.80 2.99
N LEU A 86 -5.77 20.27 2.40
CA LEU A 86 -4.41 20.64 2.77
C LEU A 86 -4.15 22.13 2.49
N ASP A 87 -4.57 22.64 1.34
CA ASP A 87 -4.48 24.06 0.99
C ASP A 87 -5.21 24.94 2.00
N GLN A 88 -6.47 24.61 2.33
CA GLN A 88 -7.26 25.38 3.28
C GLN A 88 -6.68 25.33 4.69
N MET A 89 -6.17 24.17 5.12
CA MET A 89 -5.52 24.02 6.42
C MET A 89 -4.19 24.78 6.48
N ASN A 90 -3.46 24.86 5.37
CA ASN A 90 -2.22 25.65 5.28
C ASN A 90 -2.52 27.16 5.32
N GLU A 91 -3.58 27.60 4.62
CA GLU A 91 -4.06 28.98 4.64
C GLU A 91 -4.50 29.40 6.04
N LEU A 92 -5.28 28.56 6.72
CA LEU A 92 -5.76 28.80 8.08
C LEU A 92 -4.70 28.52 9.16
N LYS A 93 -3.55 27.95 8.79
CA LYS A 93 -2.47 27.53 9.70
C LYS A 93 -2.96 26.61 10.83
N VAL A 94 -3.84 25.66 10.49
CA VAL A 94 -4.37 24.65 11.43
C VAL A 94 -3.99 23.24 10.98
N ASP A 95 -3.91 22.31 11.92
CA ASP A 95 -3.62 20.90 11.64
C ASP A 95 -4.87 20.01 11.61
N SER A 96 -6.03 20.56 12.00
CA SER A 96 -7.31 19.86 12.05
C SER A 96 -8.47 20.83 11.86
N LEU A 97 -9.46 20.43 11.06
CA LEU A 97 -10.69 21.19 10.82
C LEU A 97 -11.89 20.32 11.18
N LYS A 98 -12.68 20.72 12.19
CA LYS A 98 -13.92 20.00 12.54
C LYS A 98 -15.08 20.60 11.76
N ASN A 99 -15.89 19.74 11.14
CA ASN A 99 -17.12 20.12 10.45
C ASN A 99 -18.27 19.16 10.79
N GLU A 100 -19.42 19.35 10.15
CA GLU A 100 -20.63 18.53 10.37
C GLU A 100 -20.43 17.06 9.95
N ALA A 101 -19.67 16.80 8.88
CA ALA A 101 -19.45 15.47 8.33
C ALA A 101 -18.32 14.68 9.03
N GLY A 102 -17.37 15.38 9.66
CA GLY A 102 -16.22 14.75 10.30
C GLY A 102 -15.10 15.74 10.64
N THR A 103 -13.89 15.22 10.83
CA THR A 103 -12.70 16.04 11.08
C THR A 103 -11.57 15.60 10.14
N PRO A 104 -11.32 16.31 9.03
CA PRO A 104 -10.04 16.20 8.34
C PRO A 104 -8.90 16.71 9.24
N TYR A 105 -7.78 15.98 9.28
CA TYR A 105 -6.56 16.35 10.00
C TYR A 105 -5.32 16.00 9.18
N LYS A 106 -4.26 16.80 9.34
CA LYS A 106 -2.95 16.53 8.75
C LYS A 106 -2.29 15.38 9.49
N LYS A 107 -1.70 14.47 8.73
CA LYS A 107 -0.84 13.42 9.23
C LYS A 107 0.48 13.50 8.48
N GLU A 108 1.58 13.61 9.21
CA GLU A 108 2.90 13.53 8.59
C GLU A 108 3.16 12.09 8.13
N HIS A 109 3.43 11.92 6.85
CA HIS A 109 3.88 10.68 6.26
C HIS A 109 5.35 10.80 5.91
N THR A 110 6.20 10.30 6.82
CA THR A 110 7.65 10.25 6.62
C THR A 110 8.05 8.93 6.00
N THR A 111 8.74 9.01 4.86
CA THR A 111 9.36 7.89 4.17
C THR A 111 10.88 8.03 4.28
N ILE A 112 11.54 6.91 4.53
CA ILE A 112 12.99 6.79 4.53
C ILE A 112 13.34 5.76 3.47
N SER A 113 14.22 6.14 2.54
CA SER A 113 14.73 5.24 1.51
C SER A 113 16.24 5.21 1.54
N VAL A 114 16.80 4.05 1.21
CA VAL A 114 18.24 3.90 0.99
C VAL A 114 18.53 4.37 -0.43
N ALA A 115 19.15 5.54 -0.56
CA ALA A 115 19.50 6.13 -1.84
C ALA A 115 20.84 5.59 -2.35
N ASP A 116 21.78 5.38 -1.43
CA ASP A 116 23.08 4.78 -1.71
C ASP A 116 23.35 3.67 -0.69
N ASN A 117 23.25 2.44 -1.18
CA ASN A 117 23.40 1.23 -0.37
C ASN A 117 24.84 1.07 0.15
N GLU A 118 25.85 1.35 -0.67
CA GLU A 118 27.25 1.19 -0.28
C GLU A 118 27.63 2.19 0.81
N THR A 119 27.21 3.45 0.65
CA THR A 119 27.43 4.48 1.66
C THR A 119 26.71 4.17 2.97
N PHE A 120 25.45 3.71 2.91
CA PHE A 120 24.67 3.36 4.10
C PHE A 120 25.26 2.16 4.84
N ILE A 121 25.57 1.06 4.14
CA ILE A 121 26.23 -0.11 4.74
C ILE A 121 27.60 0.26 5.29
N GLY A 122 28.37 1.08 4.57
CA GLY A 122 29.65 1.59 5.03
C GLY A 122 29.55 2.29 6.38
N PHE A 123 28.55 3.14 6.57
CA PHE A 123 28.28 3.80 7.85
C PHE A 123 27.90 2.82 8.96
N VAL A 124 27.02 1.85 8.68
CA VAL A 124 26.63 0.83 9.66
C VAL A 124 27.84 0.00 10.09
N LEU A 125 28.71 -0.37 9.13
CA LEU A 125 29.95 -1.08 9.41
C LEU A 125 30.90 -0.23 10.24
N ASP A 126 31.07 1.06 9.93
CA ASP A 126 31.96 1.94 10.72
C ASP A 126 31.55 1.97 12.19
N ARG A 127 30.27 2.21 12.48
CA ARG A 127 29.75 2.20 13.85
C ARG A 127 29.86 0.83 14.53
N SER A 128 29.64 -0.24 13.78
CA SER A 128 29.73 -1.60 14.33
C SER A 128 31.17 -2.02 14.62
N LEU A 129 32.11 -1.66 13.74
CA LEU A 129 33.53 -1.96 13.88
C LEU A 129 34.20 -1.09 14.94
N GLU A 130 33.69 0.13 15.19
CA GLU A 130 34.19 1.00 16.26
C GLU A 130 34.14 0.32 17.63
N ALA A 131 33.06 -0.41 17.91
CA ALA A 131 32.88 -1.17 19.15
C ALA A 131 33.84 -2.36 19.33
N LEU A 132 34.56 -2.78 18.29
CA LEU A 132 35.47 -3.94 18.34
C LEU A 132 36.90 -3.54 18.77
N PRO A 133 37.55 -4.30 19.68
CA PRO A 133 38.92 -4.04 20.12
C PRO A 133 39.96 -4.63 19.16
N VAL A 134 39.92 -4.20 17.88
CA VAL A 134 40.89 -4.58 16.84
C VAL A 134 41.62 -3.36 16.29
N SER A 135 42.76 -3.54 15.63
CA SER A 135 43.53 -2.43 15.06
C SER A 135 42.75 -1.70 13.95
N ALA A 136 43.03 -0.41 13.77
CA ALA A 136 42.40 0.41 12.73
C ALA A 136 42.58 -0.19 11.33
N ASP A 137 43.78 -0.71 11.04
CA ASP A 137 44.09 -1.36 9.76
C ASP A 137 43.23 -2.62 9.53
N ALA A 138 42.98 -3.41 10.58
CA ALA A 138 42.11 -4.57 10.49
C ALA A 138 40.65 -4.18 10.22
N LYS A 139 40.15 -3.11 10.87
CA LYS A 139 38.80 -2.56 10.61
C LYS A 139 38.66 -2.12 9.15
N ALA A 140 39.65 -1.37 8.65
CA ALA A 140 39.67 -0.89 7.27
C ALA A 140 39.72 -2.06 6.27
N ALA A 141 40.53 -3.08 6.53
CA ALA A 141 40.59 -4.28 5.70
C ALA A 141 39.25 -5.01 5.64
N ILE A 142 38.60 -5.23 6.79
CA ILE A 142 37.28 -5.89 6.87
C ILE A 142 36.24 -5.09 6.07
N LYS A 143 36.16 -3.78 6.30
CA LYS A 143 35.23 -2.90 5.57
C LYS A 143 35.45 -2.96 4.06
N ASN A 144 36.71 -2.85 3.62
CA ASN A 144 37.05 -2.89 2.19
C ASN A 144 36.69 -4.22 1.55
N VAL A 145 36.93 -5.34 2.23
CA VAL A 145 36.54 -6.66 1.74
C VAL A 145 35.02 -6.72 1.56
N ILE A 146 34.24 -6.27 2.56
CA ILE A 146 32.78 -6.32 2.49
C ILE A 146 32.25 -5.43 1.36
N LEU A 147 32.68 -4.17 1.30
CA LEU A 147 32.17 -3.20 0.32
C LEU A 147 32.58 -3.54 -1.11
N ASN A 148 33.82 -4.00 -1.33
CA ASN A 148 34.34 -4.25 -2.70
C ASN A 148 34.23 -5.71 -3.15
N SER A 149 33.70 -6.61 -2.32
CA SER A 149 33.53 -8.03 -2.68
C SER A 149 32.47 -8.26 -3.77
N GLY A 150 31.65 -7.25 -4.08
CA GLY A 150 30.47 -7.39 -4.95
C GLY A 150 29.32 -8.19 -4.32
N GLN A 151 29.50 -8.72 -3.10
CA GLN A 151 28.50 -9.54 -2.42
C GLN A 151 27.33 -8.72 -1.88
N LEU A 152 27.49 -7.39 -1.78
CA LEU A 152 26.40 -6.48 -1.41
C LEU A 152 25.21 -6.57 -2.36
N ALA A 153 25.43 -6.94 -3.63
CA ALA A 153 24.35 -7.17 -4.59
C ALA A 153 23.41 -8.33 -4.21
N LEU A 154 23.84 -9.22 -3.30
CA LEU A 154 23.02 -10.32 -2.78
C LEU A 154 22.18 -9.91 -1.57
N ILE A 155 22.38 -8.70 -1.04
CA ILE A 155 21.74 -8.22 0.17
C ILE A 155 20.79 -7.07 -0.18
N GLU A 156 19.56 -7.15 0.29
CA GLU A 156 18.63 -6.02 0.25
C GLU A 156 18.77 -5.20 1.55
N ALA A 157 19.39 -4.02 1.46
CA ALA A 157 19.45 -3.12 2.60
C ALA A 157 18.15 -2.33 2.73
N ARG A 158 17.56 -2.36 3.93
CA ARG A 158 16.43 -1.52 4.30
C ARG A 158 16.72 -0.84 5.63
N ALA A 159 16.59 0.48 5.65
CA ALA A 159 16.71 1.24 6.88
C ALA A 159 15.40 1.14 7.69
N SER A 160 15.52 0.84 8.99
CA SER A 160 14.38 0.90 9.89
C SER A 160 14.02 2.35 10.17
N LYS A 161 12.77 2.74 9.92
CA LYS A 161 12.28 4.10 10.17
C LYS A 161 12.50 4.53 11.62
N SER A 162 12.11 3.69 12.58
CA SER A 162 12.25 4.01 14.00
C SER A 162 13.70 4.14 14.44
N ALA A 163 14.61 3.33 13.89
CA ALA A 163 16.03 3.41 14.21
C ALA A 163 16.69 4.68 13.66
N VAL A 164 16.29 5.08 12.45
CA VAL A 164 16.78 6.32 11.82
C VAL A 164 16.21 7.55 12.54
N GLU A 165 14.96 7.51 12.97
CA GLU A 165 14.36 8.58 13.79
C GLU A 165 15.07 8.72 15.13
N ALA A 166 15.35 7.62 15.84
CA ALA A 166 16.13 7.66 17.07
C ALA A 166 17.55 8.23 16.85
N TYR A 167 18.20 7.84 15.75
CA TYR A 167 19.51 8.38 15.38
C TYR A 167 19.46 9.89 15.08
N LEU A 168 18.41 10.35 14.39
CA LEU A 168 18.18 11.76 14.10
C LEU A 168 17.92 12.58 15.38
N GLU A 169 17.20 12.02 16.35
CA GLU A 169 16.95 12.69 17.63
C GLU A 169 18.24 12.91 18.42
N GLU A 170 19.16 11.94 18.37
CA GLU A 170 20.45 12.01 19.06
C GLU A 170 21.46 12.90 18.34
N THR A 171 21.61 12.71 17.02
CA THR A 171 22.71 13.31 16.25
C THR A 171 22.30 14.53 15.42
N GLN A 172 20.99 14.76 15.26
CA GLN A 172 20.41 15.80 14.39
C GLN A 172 20.78 15.68 12.91
N GLU A 173 21.42 14.57 12.49
CA GLU A 173 21.86 14.32 11.13
C GLU A 173 21.30 13.01 10.59
N LEU A 174 21.03 12.97 9.27
CA LEU A 174 20.63 11.73 8.61
C LEU A 174 21.84 10.81 8.46
N PRO A 175 21.68 9.49 8.71
CA PRO A 175 22.69 8.52 8.32
C PRO A 175 23.01 8.68 6.82
N PRO A 176 24.30 8.67 6.45
CA PRO A 176 24.69 8.89 5.06
C PRO A 176 24.16 7.74 4.18
N GLY A 177 23.84 8.08 2.93
CA GLY A 177 23.21 7.15 1.98
C GLY A 177 21.70 6.99 2.15
N LEU A 178 21.08 7.68 3.10
CA LEU A 178 19.61 7.71 3.27
C LEU A 178 18.99 9.00 2.73
N ASN A 179 17.82 8.86 2.12
CA ASN A 179 16.92 9.96 1.80
C ASN A 179 15.74 9.96 2.77
N ARG A 180 15.39 11.14 3.29
CA ARG A 180 14.17 11.36 4.07
C ARG A 180 13.24 12.27 3.29
N SER A 181 12.00 11.84 3.11
CA SER A 181 10.93 12.69 2.58
C SER A 181 9.78 12.71 3.58
N ALA A 182 9.34 13.89 3.98
CA ALA A 182 8.14 14.08 4.78
C ALA A 182 7.10 14.81 3.92
N ALA A 183 5.89 14.27 3.88
CA ALA A 183 4.74 14.90 3.24
C ALA A 183 3.56 14.87 4.21
N PHE A 184 2.78 15.94 4.25
CA PHE A 184 1.52 15.94 4.99
C PHE A 184 0.42 15.33 4.10
N VAL A 185 -0.23 14.29 4.61
CA VAL A 185 -1.43 13.69 4.01
C VAL A 185 -2.64 14.03 4.85
N VAL A 186 -3.80 14.20 4.22
CA VAL A 186 -5.04 14.48 4.95
C VAL A 186 -5.74 13.16 5.24
N ASN A 187 -6.14 12.95 6.49
CA ASN A 187 -7.05 11.86 6.84
C ASN A 187 -8.33 12.44 7.41
N VAL A 188 -9.45 11.78 7.18
CA VAL A 188 -10.75 12.18 7.71
C VAL A 188 -11.20 11.15 8.75
N ARG A 189 -11.50 11.63 9.96
CA ARG A 189 -12.26 10.83 10.93
C ARG A 189 -13.75 11.19 10.84
N SER A 190 -14.61 10.18 10.86
CA SER A 190 -16.04 10.38 11.13
C SER A 190 -16.23 10.80 12.59
N ASN A 191 -17.28 11.57 12.86
CA ASN A 191 -17.67 11.91 14.24
C ASN A 191 -18.37 10.74 14.94
#